data_AF-A0A933G6I4-F1
#
_entry.id   AF-A0A933G6I4-F1
#
_cell.length_a   1.000
_cell.length_b   1.000
_cell.length_c   1.000
_cell.angle_alpha   90.00
_cell.angle_beta   90.00
_cell.angle_gamma   90.00
#
_symmetry.space_group_name_H-M   'P 1'
#
loop_
_entity.id
_entity.type
_entity.pdbx_description
1 polymer ?
#
loop_
_entity_poly.entity_id
_entity_poly.type
_entity_poly.pdbx_seq_one_letter_code
_entity_poly.pdbx_strand_id
1 'polypeptide(L)'
;KLVGGPRLQEIEVSGFRAYPHQERDRIADEIAGAALVLTAVFDQNLADVAKTLAVAAGTCRRARRTAPLNCIACENMMDSSSTLGLHTRGLLEGEDLAYCERVFGFPDCMISRVVPRPEPDPLVILTEDYNEWTARAEAFKGERPAALTALELVDNQTARLERKLMIHNGGHAICGYFGFHRGHEFIHEAVADRVVVEHVMGALDEIGEVVRRRHGFSAESIAEYKADLARRGAIAELRDQVLRVVRDPARKLGPRERLVAPAMLAVEYGLPRRWIVKGIVAALKYRHPDDPQSLLLADQLRREGLAGTLKAICGIDPDSPLAGEIAEEWQRWR
;
A
#
# COMPACT_ATOMS: atom_id res chain seq x y z
N LYS A 1 -12.39 -16.98 -2.57
CA LYS A 1 -12.04 -17.30 -3.98
C LYS A 1 -10.67 -16.71 -4.30
N LEU A 2 -9.68 -17.55 -4.60
CA LEU A 2 -8.34 -17.14 -5.03
C LEU A 2 -8.21 -17.32 -6.55
N VAL A 3 -7.70 -16.32 -7.25
CA VAL A 3 -7.44 -16.38 -8.69
C VAL A 3 -5.94 -16.28 -8.99
N GLY A 4 -5.43 -17.23 -9.78
CA GLY A 4 -4.02 -17.35 -10.11
C GLY A 4 -3.82 -17.89 -11.53
N GLY A 5 -3.59 -16.99 -12.49
CA GLY A 5 -3.66 -17.35 -13.91
C GLY A 5 -5.05 -17.90 -14.26
N PRO A 6 -5.18 -19.01 -15.00
CA PRO A 6 -6.48 -19.58 -15.38
C PRO A 6 -7.18 -20.36 -14.25
N ARG A 7 -6.63 -20.37 -13.04
CA ARG A 7 -7.12 -21.21 -11.93
C ARG A 7 -7.90 -20.36 -10.93
N LEU A 8 -9.14 -20.77 -10.69
CA LEU A 8 -9.96 -20.33 -9.55
C LEU A 8 -9.91 -21.42 -8.48
N GLN A 9 -9.48 -21.06 -7.28
CA GLN A 9 -9.54 -21.92 -6.11
C GLN A 9 -10.55 -21.36 -5.10
N GLU A 10 -11.42 -22.23 -4.60
CA GLU A 10 -12.29 -21.91 -3.48
C GLU A 10 -11.68 -22.44 -2.19
N ILE A 11 -11.60 -21.57 -1.18
CA ILE A 11 -11.10 -21.90 0.15
C ILE A 11 -12.19 -21.47 1.11
N GLU A 12 -12.74 -22.43 1.85
CA GLU A 12 -13.65 -22.17 2.94
C GLU A 12 -12.86 -21.75 4.18
N VAL A 13 -13.25 -20.62 4.78
CA VAL A 13 -12.70 -20.16 6.05
C VAL A 13 -13.78 -20.35 7.10
N SER A 14 -13.54 -21.29 8.02
CA SER A 14 -14.47 -21.67 9.08
C SER A 14 -13.84 -21.48 10.47
N GLY A 15 -14.65 -21.63 11.52
CA GLY A 15 -14.15 -21.59 12.91
C GLY A 15 -13.85 -20.19 13.46
N PHE A 16 -14.47 -19.16 12.90
CA PHE A 16 -14.38 -17.79 13.41
C PHE A 16 -15.56 -17.44 14.33
N ARG A 17 -15.32 -16.46 15.21
CA ARG A 17 -16.35 -15.78 16.00
C ARG A 17 -16.30 -14.31 15.65
N ALA A 18 -17.47 -13.68 15.57
CA ALA A 18 -17.60 -12.26 15.25
C ALA A 18 -18.16 -11.51 16.46
N TYR A 19 -17.56 -10.36 16.74
CA TYR A 19 -17.97 -9.46 17.83
C TYR A 19 -18.17 -8.06 17.26
N PRO A 20 -19.22 -7.33 17.67
CA PRO A 20 -19.31 -5.90 17.39
C PRO A 20 -18.11 -5.18 17.98
N HIS A 21 -17.47 -4.27 17.22
CA HIS A 21 -16.24 -3.58 17.67
C HIS A 21 -16.41 -2.78 18.98
N GLN A 22 -17.65 -2.42 19.33
CA GLN A 22 -17.97 -1.72 20.57
C GLN A 22 -17.89 -2.64 21.81
N GLU A 23 -17.97 -3.96 21.65
CA GLU A 23 -17.86 -4.95 22.74
C GLU A 23 -16.39 -5.15 23.16
N ARG A 24 -15.71 -4.06 23.52
CA ARG A 24 -14.26 -4.02 23.76
C ARG A 24 -13.82 -4.99 24.85
N ASP A 25 -14.60 -5.15 25.90
CA ASP A 25 -14.27 -6.10 26.99
C ASP A 25 -14.27 -7.55 26.48
N ARG A 26 -15.28 -7.95 25.69
CA ARG A 26 -15.32 -9.30 25.10
C ARG A 26 -14.17 -9.52 24.11
N ILE A 27 -13.87 -8.51 23.30
CA ILE A 27 -12.74 -8.58 22.37
C ILE A 27 -11.41 -8.67 23.15
N ALA A 28 -11.27 -7.93 24.24
CA ALA A 28 -10.09 -7.97 25.10
C ALA A 28 -9.90 -9.35 25.77
N ASP A 29 -10.99 -10.00 26.17
CA ASP A 29 -10.95 -11.37 26.71
C ASP A 29 -10.44 -12.37 25.66
N GLU A 30 -10.87 -12.25 24.40
CA GLU A 30 -10.34 -13.06 23.30
C GLU A 30 -8.86 -12.76 23.02
N ILE A 31 -8.46 -11.48 23.03
CA ILE A 31 -7.08 -11.06 22.83
C ILE A 31 -6.15 -11.65 23.90
N ALA A 32 -6.63 -11.81 25.13
CA ALA A 32 -5.84 -12.38 26.22
C ALA A 32 -5.30 -13.79 25.89
N GLY A 33 -6.08 -14.59 25.16
CA GLY A 33 -5.70 -15.92 24.67
C GLY A 33 -5.10 -15.93 23.26
N ALA A 34 -5.05 -14.80 22.56
CA ALA A 34 -4.63 -14.74 21.16
C ALA A 34 -3.11 -14.87 21.00
N ALA A 35 -2.69 -15.56 19.93
CA ALA A 35 -1.29 -15.61 19.50
C ALA A 35 -0.84 -14.31 18.81
N LEU A 36 -1.77 -13.60 18.17
CA LEU A 36 -1.51 -12.39 17.39
C LEU A 36 -2.77 -11.53 17.33
N VAL A 37 -2.60 -10.20 17.23
CA VAL A 37 -3.67 -9.27 16.83
C VAL A 37 -3.33 -8.69 15.47
N LEU A 38 -4.29 -8.73 14.54
CA LEU A 38 -4.18 -8.14 13.20
C LEU A 38 -5.25 -7.07 13.01
N THR A 39 -4.93 -5.98 12.32
CA THR A 39 -5.92 -4.97 11.89
C THR A 39 -5.93 -4.82 10.38
N ALA A 40 -7.09 -4.52 9.80
CA ALA A 40 -7.27 -4.08 8.42
C ALA A 40 -8.50 -3.17 8.37
N VAL A 41 -8.39 -2.02 9.02
CA VAL A 41 -9.51 -1.14 9.38
C VAL A 41 -9.44 0.25 8.75
N PHE A 42 -8.45 0.53 7.89
CA PHE A 42 -8.02 1.86 7.47
C PHE A 42 -7.33 2.66 8.57
N ASP A 43 -6.34 3.47 8.18
CA ASP A 43 -5.46 4.20 9.07
C ASP A 43 -6.21 5.16 10.01
N GLN A 44 -7.27 5.82 9.53
CA GLN A 44 -8.08 6.71 10.35
C GLN A 44 -8.77 6.03 11.54
N ASN A 45 -8.91 4.69 11.52
CA ASN A 45 -9.60 3.94 12.57
C ASN A 45 -8.65 3.32 13.60
N LEU A 46 -7.32 3.42 13.43
CA LEU A 46 -6.33 2.84 14.36
C LEU A 46 -6.45 3.41 15.77
N ALA A 47 -6.83 4.69 15.91
CA ALA A 47 -7.06 5.31 17.22
C ALA A 47 -8.24 4.68 17.99
N ASP A 48 -9.26 4.17 17.29
CA ASP A 48 -10.36 3.47 17.96
C ASP A 48 -9.97 2.05 18.36
N VAL A 49 -9.22 1.34 17.49
CA VAL A 49 -8.67 0.01 17.82
C VAL A 49 -7.75 0.07 19.03
N ALA A 50 -6.95 1.14 19.16
CA ALA A 50 -6.08 1.36 20.31
C ALA A 50 -6.83 1.36 21.66
N LYS A 51 -8.09 1.82 21.69
CA LYS A 51 -8.93 1.77 22.90
C LYS A 51 -9.20 0.32 23.32
N THR A 52 -9.47 -0.56 22.35
CA THR A 52 -9.64 -2.00 22.61
C THR A 52 -8.35 -2.64 23.07
N LEU A 53 -7.20 -2.29 22.47
CA LEU A 53 -5.90 -2.79 22.91
C LEU A 53 -5.51 -2.32 24.31
N ALA A 54 -5.88 -1.10 24.70
CA ALA A 54 -5.66 -0.60 26.05
C ALA A 54 -6.44 -1.44 27.10
N VAL A 55 -7.71 -1.75 26.82
CA VAL A 55 -8.51 -2.68 27.66
C VAL A 55 -7.87 -4.07 27.67
N ALA A 56 -7.39 -4.56 26.53
CA ALA A 56 -6.72 -5.85 26.41
C ALA A 56 -5.41 -5.92 27.22
N ALA A 57 -4.63 -4.84 27.28
CA ALA A 57 -3.40 -4.78 28.07
C ALA A 57 -3.69 -5.04 29.57
N GLY A 58 -4.70 -4.36 30.12
CA GLY A 58 -5.13 -4.59 31.51
C GLY A 58 -5.68 -5.99 31.75
N THR A 59 -6.45 -6.52 30.79
CA THR A 59 -7.00 -7.89 30.85
C THR A 59 -5.89 -8.94 30.83
N CYS A 60 -4.92 -8.81 29.91
CA CYS A 60 -3.74 -9.66 29.83
C CYS A 60 -2.90 -9.61 31.12
N ARG A 61 -2.70 -8.40 31.69
CA ARG A 61 -1.97 -8.22 32.95
C ARG A 61 -2.66 -8.94 34.11
N ARG A 62 -3.98 -8.78 34.26
CA ARG A 62 -4.76 -9.48 35.31
C ARG A 62 -4.72 -11.00 35.13
N ALA A 63 -4.75 -11.48 33.89
CA ALA A 63 -4.57 -12.88 33.53
C ALA A 63 -3.12 -13.38 33.69
N ARG A 64 -2.18 -12.51 34.09
CA ARG A 64 -0.74 -12.80 34.27
C ARG A 64 -0.09 -13.42 33.03
N ARG A 65 -0.54 -13.03 31.83
CA ARG A 65 0.10 -13.45 30.58
C ARG A 65 1.55 -12.96 30.56
N THR A 66 2.48 -13.87 30.28
CA THR A 66 3.91 -13.56 30.08
C THR A 66 4.35 -13.74 28.63
N ALA A 67 3.65 -14.57 27.87
CA ALA A 67 3.90 -14.77 26.44
C ALA A 67 3.70 -13.47 25.65
N PRO A 68 4.61 -13.11 24.73
CA PRO A 68 4.45 -11.91 23.90
C PRO A 68 3.13 -11.87 23.13
N LEU A 69 2.64 -10.66 22.85
CA LEU A 69 1.48 -10.42 21.98
C LEU A 69 1.85 -9.41 20.90
N ASN A 70 2.07 -9.86 19.67
CA ASN A 70 2.35 -8.94 18.57
C ASN A 70 1.02 -8.41 17.98
N CYS A 71 0.90 -7.09 17.90
CA CYS A 71 -0.21 -6.36 17.30
C CYS A 71 0.27 -5.75 15.98
N ILE A 72 -0.17 -6.32 14.86
CA ILE A 72 0.30 -5.96 13.51
C ILE A 72 -0.83 -5.24 12.78
N ALA A 73 -0.62 -3.96 12.47
CA ALA A 73 -1.58 -3.18 11.71
C ALA A 73 -1.34 -3.39 10.21
N CYS A 74 -2.16 -4.23 9.57
CA CYS A 74 -2.07 -4.55 8.14
C CYS A 74 -2.78 -3.49 7.28
N GLU A 75 -2.37 -2.24 7.43
CA GLU A 75 -2.90 -1.09 6.69
C GLU A 75 -2.00 -0.74 5.50
N ASN A 76 -2.57 -0.12 4.46
CA ASN A 76 -1.78 0.40 3.34
C ASN A 76 -1.17 1.77 3.70
N MET A 77 -0.30 1.76 4.71
CA MET A 77 0.27 2.93 5.39
C MET A 77 1.72 2.65 5.79
N MET A 78 2.56 3.69 5.84
CA MET A 78 3.90 3.62 6.45
C MET A 78 3.79 3.68 7.98
N ASP A 79 4.60 2.90 8.69
CA ASP A 79 4.65 2.91 10.16
C ASP A 79 3.29 2.58 10.82
N SER A 80 2.52 1.68 10.20
CA SER A 80 1.15 1.34 10.60
C SER A 80 1.07 0.79 12.04
N SER A 81 1.89 -0.20 12.38
CA SER A 81 1.89 -0.82 13.71
C SER A 81 2.51 0.12 14.74
N SER A 82 3.54 0.87 14.35
CA SER A 82 4.13 1.92 15.19
C SER A 82 3.09 2.97 15.58
N THR A 83 2.24 3.38 14.65
CA THR A 83 1.11 4.31 14.89
C THR A 83 0.08 3.69 15.84
N LEU A 84 -0.33 2.44 15.62
CA LEU A 84 -1.22 1.72 16.53
C LEU A 84 -0.64 1.61 17.95
N GLY A 85 0.66 1.32 18.05
CA GLY A 85 1.38 1.24 19.31
C GLY A 85 1.45 2.58 20.04
N LEU A 86 1.68 3.68 19.29
CA LEU A 86 1.67 5.03 19.86
C LEU A 86 0.31 5.38 20.46
N HIS A 87 -0.78 5.15 19.71
CA HIS A 87 -2.13 5.37 20.22
C HIS A 87 -2.45 4.49 21.44
N THR A 88 -2.05 3.22 21.41
CA THR A 88 -2.31 2.28 22.51
C THR A 88 -1.57 2.70 23.78
N ARG A 89 -0.27 3.00 23.68
CA ARG A 89 0.53 3.45 24.82
C ARG A 89 0.05 4.78 25.39
N GLY A 90 -0.42 5.70 24.54
CA GLY A 90 -0.98 6.98 24.97
C GLY A 90 -2.28 6.88 25.78
N LEU A 91 -2.90 5.69 25.85
CA LEU A 91 -4.10 5.41 26.64
C LEU A 91 -3.80 4.64 27.94
N LEU A 92 -2.52 4.35 28.21
CA LEU A 92 -2.09 3.53 29.34
C LEU A 92 -1.20 4.32 30.29
N GLU A 93 -1.27 3.99 31.58
CA GLU A 93 -0.44 4.58 32.63
C GLU A 93 0.04 3.50 33.62
N GLY A 94 1.06 3.83 34.41
CA GLY A 94 1.53 2.99 35.51
C GLY A 94 1.87 1.55 35.11
N GLU A 95 1.34 0.58 35.83
CA GLU A 95 1.62 -0.85 35.63
C GLU A 95 1.12 -1.37 34.28
N ASP A 96 0.01 -0.84 33.74
CA ASP A 96 -0.53 -1.29 32.46
C ASP A 96 0.34 -0.84 31.29
N LEU A 97 0.90 0.38 31.35
CA LEU A 97 1.88 0.86 30.37
C LEU A 97 3.16 0.03 30.42
N ALA A 98 3.75 -0.15 31.60
CA ALA A 98 4.96 -0.96 31.79
C ALA A 98 4.76 -2.42 31.37
N TYR A 99 3.55 -2.96 31.57
CA TYR A 99 3.17 -4.29 31.09
C TYR A 99 3.09 -4.34 29.56
N CYS A 100 2.41 -3.37 28.93
CA CYS A 100 2.30 -3.27 27.48
C CYS A 100 3.69 -3.16 26.83
N GLU A 101 4.57 -2.30 27.32
CA GLU A 101 5.93 -2.12 26.79
C GLU A 101 6.78 -3.39 26.88
N ARG A 102 6.51 -4.26 27.87
CA ARG A 102 7.18 -5.55 28.01
C ARG A 102 6.57 -6.62 27.11
N VAL A 103 5.26 -6.76 27.11
CA VAL A 103 4.56 -7.93 26.51
C VAL A 103 4.10 -7.68 25.07
N PHE A 104 3.68 -6.47 24.72
CA PHE A 104 3.09 -6.18 23.42
C PHE A 104 4.18 -5.77 22.42
N GLY A 105 4.17 -6.37 21.24
CA GLY A 105 5.01 -5.97 20.10
C GLY A 105 4.15 -5.23 19.07
N PHE A 106 4.74 -4.24 18.40
CA PHE A 106 4.07 -3.46 17.35
C PHE A 106 4.93 -3.42 16.08
N PRO A 107 5.20 -4.57 15.44
CA PRO A 107 6.09 -4.60 14.28
C PRO A 107 5.38 -4.05 13.05
N ASP A 108 5.92 -2.98 12.47
CA ASP A 108 5.44 -2.44 11.20
C ASP A 108 5.48 -3.52 10.13
N CYS A 109 4.48 -3.52 9.26
CA CYS A 109 4.31 -4.56 8.27
C CYS A 109 4.13 -4.00 6.87
N MET A 110 4.22 -4.87 5.88
CA MET A 110 3.81 -4.59 4.51
C MET A 110 2.93 -5.73 4.07
N ILE A 111 1.78 -5.37 3.50
CA ILE A 111 0.87 -6.31 2.86
C ILE A 111 0.72 -5.98 1.37
N SER A 112 0.64 -7.02 0.56
CA SER A 112 0.37 -6.90 -0.87
C SER A 112 -0.55 -8.03 -1.34
N ARG A 113 -1.80 -7.67 -1.60
CA ARG A 113 -2.82 -8.51 -2.21
C ARG A 113 -3.93 -7.64 -2.80
N VAL A 114 -4.31 -7.89 -4.04
CA VAL A 114 -5.41 -7.20 -4.72
C VAL A 114 -6.73 -7.86 -4.37
N VAL A 115 -7.62 -7.08 -3.73
CA VAL A 115 -9.03 -7.39 -3.51
C VAL A 115 -9.83 -6.30 -4.23
N PRO A 116 -10.27 -6.53 -5.47
CA PRO A 116 -10.70 -5.45 -6.36
C PRO A 116 -12.11 -4.96 -6.04
N ARG A 117 -13.02 -5.85 -5.64
CA ARG A 117 -14.43 -5.52 -5.46
C ARG A 117 -15.09 -6.35 -4.34
N PRO A 118 -16.12 -5.81 -3.69
CA PRO A 118 -17.01 -6.61 -2.87
C PRO A 118 -17.82 -7.57 -3.75
N GLU A 119 -18.14 -8.75 -3.22
CA GLU A 119 -19.06 -9.69 -3.84
C GLU A 119 -20.48 -9.49 -3.25
N PRO A 120 -21.55 -9.96 -3.94
CA PRO A 120 -22.91 -9.83 -3.43
C PRO A 120 -23.13 -10.43 -2.04
N ASP A 121 -22.44 -11.54 -1.76
CA ASP A 121 -22.29 -12.07 -0.41
C ASP A 121 -21.08 -11.38 0.26
N PRO A 122 -21.28 -10.60 1.34
CA PRO A 122 -20.20 -9.87 2.01
C PRO A 122 -19.15 -10.76 2.67
N LEU A 123 -19.41 -12.06 2.86
CA LEU A 123 -18.45 -13.03 3.38
C LEU A 123 -17.62 -13.68 2.26
N VAL A 124 -18.00 -13.50 1.00
CA VAL A 124 -17.24 -13.99 -0.14
C VAL A 124 -16.22 -12.94 -0.56
N ILE A 125 -14.94 -13.33 -0.53
CA ILE A 125 -13.83 -12.49 -0.99
C ILE A 125 -13.25 -13.11 -2.25
N LEU A 126 -13.20 -12.33 -3.34
CA LEU A 126 -12.45 -12.65 -4.54
C LEU A 126 -11.13 -11.87 -4.54
N THR A 127 -10.01 -12.58 -4.67
CA THR A 127 -8.68 -11.98 -4.59
C THR A 127 -7.64 -12.80 -5.37
N GLU A 128 -6.52 -12.19 -5.70
CA GLU A 128 -5.39 -12.90 -6.31
C GLU A 128 -4.78 -13.94 -5.35
N ASP A 129 -4.17 -14.99 -5.91
CA ASP A 129 -3.44 -16.01 -5.15
C ASP A 129 -2.11 -15.48 -4.59
N TYR A 130 -1.53 -14.48 -5.25
CA TYR A 130 -0.38 -13.74 -4.77
C TYR A 130 -0.63 -13.18 -3.36
N ASN A 131 0.40 -13.29 -2.53
CA ASN A 131 0.48 -12.58 -1.27
C ASN A 131 1.94 -12.28 -0.96
N GLU A 132 2.16 -11.10 -0.42
CA GLU A 132 3.38 -10.80 0.32
C GLU A 132 2.95 -10.16 1.63
N TRP A 133 3.44 -10.73 2.74
CA TRP A 133 3.19 -10.22 4.08
C TRP A 133 4.49 -10.25 4.88
N THR A 134 5.05 -9.08 5.14
CA THR A 134 6.29 -8.95 5.92
C THR A 134 6.04 -8.19 7.21
N ALA A 135 6.84 -8.43 8.25
CA ALA A 135 6.87 -7.61 9.46
C ALA A 135 8.30 -7.35 9.93
N ARG A 136 8.55 -6.18 10.55
CA ARG A 136 9.84 -5.81 11.09
C ARG A 136 10.27 -6.78 12.19
N ALA A 137 11.34 -7.54 11.93
CA ALA A 137 11.85 -8.58 12.83
C ALA A 137 12.22 -8.01 14.21
N GLU A 138 12.91 -6.87 14.23
CA GLU A 138 13.42 -6.23 15.46
C GLU A 138 12.31 -5.82 16.44
N ALA A 139 11.12 -5.48 15.92
CA ALA A 139 9.96 -5.08 16.72
C ALA A 139 9.00 -6.25 17.03
N PHE A 140 9.26 -7.42 16.44
CA PHE A 140 8.50 -8.63 16.69
C PHE A 140 9.03 -9.31 17.96
N LYS A 141 8.17 -9.53 18.94
CA LYS A 141 8.55 -10.13 20.22
C LYS A 141 8.31 -11.64 20.23
N GLY A 142 9.32 -12.38 20.64
CA GLY A 142 9.28 -13.84 20.68
C GLY A 142 9.34 -14.46 19.29
N GLU A 143 8.99 -15.74 19.20
CA GLU A 143 9.05 -16.48 17.94
C GLU A 143 7.78 -16.26 17.09
N ARG A 144 7.97 -16.17 15.77
CA ARG A 144 6.85 -16.19 14.81
C ARG A 144 6.11 -17.52 14.94
N PRO A 145 4.79 -17.54 15.12
CA PRO A 145 4.02 -18.78 15.12
C PRO A 145 4.26 -19.58 13.83
N ALA A 146 4.68 -20.85 13.95
CA ALA A 146 5.05 -21.69 12.81
C ALA A 146 3.93 -21.85 11.77
N ALA A 147 2.67 -21.84 12.23
CA ALA A 147 1.48 -21.91 11.38
C ALA A 147 1.29 -20.70 10.45
N LEU A 148 1.92 -19.54 10.74
CA LEU A 148 1.84 -18.34 9.91
C LEU A 148 2.90 -18.36 8.81
N THR A 149 2.77 -19.31 7.88
CA THR A 149 3.74 -19.54 6.80
C THR A 149 3.87 -18.37 5.81
N ALA A 150 2.83 -17.54 5.69
CA ALA A 150 2.83 -16.37 4.81
C ALA A 150 3.56 -15.15 5.41
N LEU A 151 3.78 -15.12 6.73
CA LEU A 151 4.45 -14.00 7.40
C LEU A 151 5.97 -14.15 7.34
N GLU A 152 6.64 -13.26 6.62
CA GLU A 152 8.10 -13.14 6.59
C GLU A 152 8.56 -12.07 7.61
N LEU A 153 9.44 -12.44 8.55
CA LEU A 153 10.11 -11.44 9.38
C LEU A 153 11.33 -10.92 8.62
N VAL A 154 11.44 -9.59 8.50
CA VAL A 154 12.49 -8.93 7.72
C VAL A 154 13.19 -7.85 8.53
N ASP A 155 14.49 -7.71 8.31
CA ASP A 155 15.30 -6.68 8.99
C ASP A 155 15.03 -5.29 8.39
N ASN A 156 15.05 -5.19 7.06
CA ASN A 156 14.81 -3.92 6.35
C ASN A 156 13.36 -3.82 5.84
N GLN A 157 12.44 -3.61 6.77
CA GLN A 157 11.01 -3.43 6.46
C GLN A 157 10.75 -2.23 5.54
N THR A 158 11.51 -1.15 5.69
CA THR A 158 11.40 0.05 4.85
C THR A 158 11.70 -0.26 3.38
N ALA A 159 12.72 -1.07 3.10
CA ALA A 159 13.04 -1.50 1.73
C ALA A 159 11.88 -2.28 1.08
N ARG A 160 11.23 -3.17 1.84
CA ARG A 160 10.05 -3.93 1.36
C ARG A 160 8.87 -3.00 1.08
N LEU A 161 8.58 -2.08 1.99
CA LEU A 161 7.51 -1.07 1.83
C LEU A 161 7.74 -0.19 0.61
N GLU A 162 8.93 0.39 0.46
CA GLU A 162 9.21 1.29 -0.66
C GLU A 162 9.29 0.56 -2.00
N ARG A 163 9.81 -0.69 -2.04
CA ARG A 163 9.73 -1.52 -3.26
C ARG A 163 8.29 -1.75 -3.70
N LYS A 164 7.40 -2.10 -2.77
CA LYS A 164 5.96 -2.27 -3.04
C LYS A 164 5.31 -0.95 -3.44
N LEU A 165 5.60 0.13 -2.73
CA LEU A 165 5.04 1.45 -3.00
C LEU A 165 5.42 1.95 -4.40
N MET A 166 6.71 1.90 -4.75
CA MET A 166 7.19 2.49 -6.00
C MET A 166 6.96 1.53 -7.18
N ILE A 167 7.28 0.25 -7.06
CA ILE A 167 7.17 -0.70 -8.18
C ILE A 167 5.72 -1.16 -8.35
N HIS A 168 5.12 -1.80 -7.33
CA HIS A 168 3.76 -2.32 -7.45
C HIS A 168 2.74 -1.18 -7.52
N ASN A 169 2.64 -0.30 -6.51
CA ASN A 169 1.61 0.74 -6.56
C ASN A 169 1.88 1.77 -7.68
N GLY A 170 3.15 2.08 -7.98
CA GLY A 170 3.52 3.01 -9.05
C GLY A 170 3.23 2.44 -10.43
N GLY A 171 3.70 1.22 -10.73
CA GLY A 171 3.41 0.53 -11.99
C GLY A 171 1.92 0.33 -12.22
N HIS A 172 1.17 -0.05 -11.18
CA HIS A 172 -0.28 -0.21 -11.26
C HIS A 172 -0.98 1.14 -11.51
N ALA A 173 -0.55 2.23 -10.85
CA ALA A 173 -1.09 3.57 -11.11
C ALA A 173 -0.81 4.03 -12.55
N ILE A 174 0.39 3.82 -13.07
CA ILE A 174 0.76 4.15 -14.45
C ILE A 174 -0.09 3.35 -15.44
N CYS A 175 -0.23 2.03 -15.22
CA CYS A 175 -1.10 1.18 -16.03
C CYS A 175 -2.55 1.69 -16.01
N GLY A 176 -3.07 2.05 -14.84
CA GLY A 176 -4.41 2.62 -14.69
C GLY A 176 -4.57 3.94 -15.46
N TYR A 177 -3.66 4.91 -15.30
CA TYR A 177 -3.82 6.20 -15.96
C TYR A 177 -3.72 6.10 -17.48
N PHE A 178 -2.75 5.36 -18.01
CA PHE A 178 -2.69 5.12 -19.45
C PHE A 178 -3.87 4.27 -19.94
N GLY A 179 -4.31 3.28 -19.16
CA GLY A 179 -5.51 2.50 -19.42
C GLY A 179 -6.75 3.38 -19.56
N PHE A 180 -6.93 4.32 -18.64
CA PHE A 180 -8.01 5.29 -18.64
C PHE A 180 -7.99 6.16 -19.90
N HIS A 181 -6.83 6.74 -20.23
CA HIS A 181 -6.69 7.60 -21.43
C HIS A 181 -6.85 6.83 -22.74
N ARG A 182 -6.66 5.51 -22.71
CA ARG A 182 -6.90 4.60 -23.84
C ARG A 182 -8.33 4.05 -23.89
N GLY A 183 -9.17 4.37 -22.90
CA GLY A 183 -10.58 3.97 -22.85
C GLY A 183 -10.82 2.54 -22.35
N HIS A 184 -9.86 1.94 -21.65
CA HIS A 184 -10.01 0.61 -21.06
C HIS A 184 -10.82 0.66 -19.77
N GLU A 185 -11.69 -0.33 -19.55
CA GLU A 185 -12.52 -0.44 -18.35
C GLU A 185 -11.77 -1.19 -17.24
N PHE A 186 -11.00 -2.22 -17.60
CA PHE A 186 -10.30 -3.09 -16.67
C PHE A 186 -8.79 -3.13 -16.89
N ILE A 187 -8.04 -3.39 -15.82
CA ILE A 187 -6.57 -3.46 -15.86
C ILE A 187 -6.06 -4.56 -16.79
N HIS A 188 -6.74 -5.70 -16.85
CA HIS A 188 -6.35 -6.80 -17.74
C HIS A 188 -6.46 -6.41 -19.24
N GLU A 189 -7.34 -5.47 -19.59
CA GLU A 189 -7.45 -4.90 -20.94
C GLU A 189 -6.31 -3.92 -21.20
N ALA A 190 -6.03 -3.06 -20.21
CA ALA A 190 -4.93 -2.10 -20.28
C ALA A 190 -3.57 -2.81 -20.45
N VAL A 191 -3.30 -3.91 -19.76
CA VAL A 191 -2.05 -4.68 -19.95
C VAL A 191 -2.00 -5.46 -21.27
N ALA A 192 -3.12 -5.61 -21.99
CA ALA A 192 -3.13 -6.16 -23.34
C ALA A 192 -2.87 -5.08 -24.42
N ASP A 193 -2.97 -3.81 -24.08
CA ASP A 193 -2.68 -2.68 -24.98
C ASP A 193 -1.17 -2.41 -25.04
N ARG A 194 -0.59 -2.56 -26.25
CA ARG A 194 0.84 -2.36 -26.49
C ARG A 194 1.35 -0.98 -26.07
N VAL A 195 0.54 0.07 -26.24
CA VAL A 195 0.92 1.44 -25.84
C VAL A 195 1.01 1.53 -24.32
N VAL A 196 0.04 0.97 -23.61
CA VAL A 196 0.05 0.96 -22.14
C VAL A 196 1.24 0.15 -21.62
N VAL A 197 1.47 -1.04 -22.18
CA VAL A 197 2.59 -1.92 -21.79
C VAL A 197 3.94 -1.23 -21.97
N GLU A 198 4.14 -0.51 -23.07
CA GLU A 198 5.38 0.24 -23.31
C GLU A 198 5.64 1.27 -22.19
N HIS A 199 4.62 2.05 -21.81
CA HIS A 199 4.74 3.05 -20.75
C HIS A 199 4.97 2.41 -19.38
N VAL A 200 4.26 1.32 -19.07
CA VAL A 200 4.39 0.61 -17.80
C VAL A 200 5.77 -0.01 -17.68
N MET A 201 6.23 -0.76 -18.67
CA MET A 201 7.53 -1.44 -18.62
C MET A 201 8.68 -0.44 -18.59
N GLY A 202 8.61 0.62 -19.39
CA GLY A 202 9.60 1.70 -19.35
C GLY A 202 9.69 2.37 -17.98
N ALA A 203 8.55 2.63 -17.33
CA ALA A 203 8.54 3.21 -16.00
C ALA A 203 9.02 2.22 -14.93
N LEU A 204 8.63 0.95 -15.02
CA LEU A 204 9.08 -0.09 -14.10
C LEU A 204 10.59 -0.31 -14.17
N ASP A 205 11.21 -0.16 -15.35
CA ASP A 205 12.66 -0.21 -15.49
C ASP A 205 13.35 0.95 -14.76
N GLU A 206 12.87 2.18 -14.97
CA GLU A 206 13.40 3.37 -14.29
C GLU A 206 13.20 3.31 -12.76
N ILE A 207 11.99 2.98 -12.32
CA ILE A 207 11.66 2.84 -10.89
C ILE A 207 12.44 1.69 -10.26
N GLY A 208 12.58 0.57 -10.97
CA GLY A 208 13.33 -0.59 -10.51
C GLY A 208 14.78 -0.23 -10.20
N GLU A 209 15.43 0.57 -11.05
CA GLU A 209 16.81 1.03 -10.82
C GLU A 209 16.91 1.99 -9.63
N VAL A 210 15.93 2.89 -9.45
CA VAL A 210 15.83 3.75 -8.26
C VAL A 210 15.78 2.92 -6.97
N VAL A 211 14.87 1.95 -6.91
CA VAL A 211 14.68 1.07 -5.74
C VAL A 211 15.92 0.22 -5.49
N ARG A 212 16.54 -0.30 -6.56
CA ARG A 212 17.79 -1.08 -6.49
C ARG A 212 18.91 -0.26 -5.86
N ARG A 213 19.12 0.97 -6.33
CA ARG A 213 20.17 1.86 -5.84
C ARG A 213 19.94 2.30 -4.39
N ARG A 214 18.68 2.53 -4.01
CA ARG A 214 18.32 2.98 -2.66
C ARG A 214 18.45 1.89 -1.59
N HIS A 215 18.06 0.65 -1.93
CA HIS A 215 17.91 -0.42 -0.94
C HIS A 215 18.84 -1.62 -1.16
N GLY A 216 19.64 -1.62 -2.23
CA GLY A 216 20.59 -2.70 -2.51
C GLY A 216 19.95 -4.01 -2.96
N PHE A 217 18.72 -3.98 -3.48
CA PHE A 217 18.13 -5.18 -4.10
C PHE A 217 18.98 -5.67 -5.27
N SER A 218 18.99 -6.97 -5.53
CA SER A 218 19.61 -7.53 -6.74
C SER A 218 18.81 -7.14 -8.00
N ALA A 219 19.47 -7.07 -9.15
CA ALA A 219 18.77 -6.86 -10.42
C ALA A 219 17.76 -7.98 -10.72
N GLU A 220 18.11 -9.22 -10.36
CA GLU A 220 17.26 -10.40 -10.52
C GLU A 220 15.97 -10.30 -9.68
N SER A 221 16.08 -10.00 -8.38
CA SER A 221 14.90 -9.85 -7.53
C SER A 221 13.97 -8.71 -7.96
N ILE A 222 14.51 -7.62 -8.53
CA ILE A 222 13.70 -6.55 -9.11
C ILE A 222 13.03 -7.02 -10.41
N ALA A 223 13.74 -7.75 -11.27
CA ALA A 223 13.18 -8.30 -12.50
C ALA A 223 12.05 -9.30 -12.21
N GLU A 224 12.23 -10.20 -11.24
CA GLU A 224 11.21 -11.15 -10.79
C GLU A 224 9.96 -10.43 -10.26
N TYR A 225 10.15 -9.40 -9.42
CA TYR A 225 9.04 -8.63 -8.87
C TYR A 225 8.23 -7.88 -9.95
N LYS A 226 8.93 -7.34 -10.97
CA LYS A 226 8.28 -6.71 -12.14
C LYS A 226 7.52 -7.74 -12.99
N ALA A 227 8.15 -8.88 -13.28
CA ALA A 227 7.53 -9.95 -14.06
C ALA A 227 6.29 -10.49 -13.36
N ASP A 228 6.34 -10.61 -12.03
CA ASP A 228 5.19 -10.99 -11.22
C ASP A 228 4.05 -9.99 -11.30
N LEU A 229 4.34 -8.70 -11.14
CA LEU A 229 3.35 -7.64 -11.31
C LEU A 229 2.66 -7.69 -12.67
N ALA A 230 3.43 -7.89 -13.75
CA ALA A 230 2.89 -7.99 -15.10
C ALA A 230 1.94 -9.19 -15.26
N ARG A 231 2.30 -10.36 -14.71
CA ARG A 231 1.43 -11.55 -14.71
C ARG A 231 0.13 -11.30 -13.94
N ARG A 232 0.22 -10.67 -12.77
CA ARG A 232 -0.95 -10.39 -11.92
C ARG A 232 -1.90 -9.38 -12.55
N GLY A 233 -1.37 -8.36 -13.23
CA GLY A 233 -2.17 -7.39 -13.98
C GLY A 233 -3.00 -8.01 -15.11
N ALA A 234 -2.61 -9.17 -15.63
CA ALA A 234 -3.31 -9.87 -16.71
C ALA A 234 -4.46 -10.79 -16.24
N ILE A 235 -4.72 -10.91 -14.93
CA ILE A 235 -5.78 -11.78 -14.42
C ILE A 235 -7.15 -11.14 -14.66
N ALA A 236 -7.85 -11.62 -15.70
CA ALA A 236 -9.14 -11.06 -16.12
C ALA A 236 -10.26 -11.27 -15.09
N GLU A 237 -10.22 -12.38 -14.35
CA GLU A 237 -11.22 -12.78 -13.36
C GLU A 237 -11.32 -11.78 -12.19
N LEU A 238 -10.22 -11.07 -11.88
CA LEU A 238 -10.22 -9.99 -10.88
C LEU A 238 -11.19 -8.86 -11.29
N ARG A 239 -11.35 -8.62 -12.60
CA ARG A 239 -12.08 -7.46 -13.15
C ARG A 239 -11.74 -6.18 -12.40
N ASP A 240 -10.44 -5.97 -12.20
CA ASP A 240 -9.94 -4.81 -11.49
C ASP A 240 -10.19 -3.55 -12.34
N GLN A 241 -11.08 -2.67 -11.88
CA GLN A 241 -11.52 -1.51 -12.65
C GLN A 241 -10.42 -0.45 -12.70
N VAL A 242 -10.18 0.09 -13.90
CA VAL A 242 -9.26 1.21 -14.11
C VAL A 242 -9.63 2.39 -13.21
N LEU A 243 -10.91 2.74 -13.11
CA LEU A 243 -11.40 3.85 -12.27
C LEU A 243 -11.06 3.68 -10.78
N ARG A 244 -11.16 2.45 -10.26
CA ARG A 244 -10.75 2.13 -8.87
C ARG A 244 -9.24 2.33 -8.68
N VAL A 245 -8.46 1.98 -9.70
CA VAL A 245 -7.00 2.05 -9.68
C VAL A 245 -6.48 3.47 -9.85
N VAL A 246 -7.18 4.36 -10.56
CA VAL A 246 -6.72 5.75 -10.80
C VAL A 246 -7.21 6.76 -9.78
N ARG A 247 -8.26 6.43 -9.00
CA ARG A 247 -8.87 7.35 -8.01
C ARG A 247 -7.89 8.04 -7.05
N ASP A 248 -8.25 9.20 -6.51
CA ASP A 248 -7.40 9.98 -5.59
C ASP A 248 -6.06 10.45 -6.21
N PRO A 249 -6.06 11.08 -7.40
CA PRO A 249 -4.83 11.42 -8.10
C PRO A 249 -3.94 12.41 -7.35
N ALA A 250 -4.50 13.41 -6.66
CA ALA A 250 -3.70 14.39 -5.94
C ALA A 250 -2.92 13.75 -4.77
N ARG A 251 -3.54 12.81 -4.04
CA ARG A 251 -2.85 11.97 -3.05
C ARG A 251 -1.70 11.17 -3.69
N LYS A 252 -1.96 10.49 -4.81
CA LYS A 252 -0.94 9.65 -5.51
C LYS A 252 0.22 10.44 -6.12
N LEU A 253 0.00 11.72 -6.38
CA LEU A 253 1.00 12.68 -6.83
C LEU A 253 1.78 13.32 -5.67
N GLY A 254 1.49 12.98 -4.41
CA GLY A 254 2.21 13.53 -3.28
C GLY A 254 3.73 13.25 -3.32
N PRO A 255 4.57 14.07 -2.67
CA PRO A 255 6.03 14.00 -2.76
C PRO A 255 6.63 12.66 -2.27
N ARG A 256 5.95 12.00 -1.34
CA ARG A 256 6.37 10.71 -0.75
C ARG A 256 5.60 9.51 -1.35
N GLU A 257 4.86 9.74 -2.43
CA GLU A 257 3.98 8.75 -3.02
C GLU A 257 4.54 8.16 -4.31
N ARG A 258 3.86 7.10 -4.77
CA ARG A 258 4.28 6.12 -5.78
C ARG A 258 4.80 6.65 -7.12
N LEU A 259 4.56 7.92 -7.47
CA LEU A 259 5.01 8.52 -8.73
C LEU A 259 6.10 9.58 -8.51
N VAL A 260 5.88 10.53 -7.61
CA VAL A 260 6.80 11.65 -7.41
C VAL A 260 8.03 11.23 -6.59
N ALA A 261 7.87 10.37 -5.59
CA ALA A 261 9.01 9.88 -4.81
C ALA A 261 10.10 9.22 -5.69
N PRO A 262 9.78 8.24 -6.57
CA PRO A 262 10.81 7.67 -7.44
C PRO A 262 11.35 8.67 -8.48
N ALA A 263 10.56 9.66 -8.93
CA ALA A 263 11.05 10.71 -9.83
C ALA A 263 12.11 11.60 -9.16
N MET A 264 11.85 12.03 -7.92
CA MET A 264 12.77 12.85 -7.13
C MET A 264 14.06 12.08 -6.81
N LEU A 265 13.96 10.80 -6.43
CA LEU A 265 15.12 9.94 -6.21
C LEU A 265 15.91 9.70 -7.51
N ALA A 266 15.25 9.59 -8.66
CA ALA A 266 15.93 9.48 -9.93
C ALA A 266 16.76 10.75 -10.26
N VAL A 267 16.26 11.94 -9.89
CA VAL A 267 17.05 13.19 -9.97
C VAL A 267 18.28 13.10 -9.07
N GLU A 268 18.09 12.75 -7.79
CA GLU A 268 19.16 12.64 -6.79
C GLU A 268 20.27 11.66 -7.24
N TYR A 269 19.88 10.55 -7.84
CA TYR A 269 20.81 9.50 -8.27
C TYR A 269 21.38 9.71 -9.68
N GLY A 270 20.95 10.75 -10.40
CA GLY A 270 21.34 10.98 -11.79
C GLY A 270 20.85 9.86 -12.74
N LEU A 271 19.68 9.29 -12.47
CA LEU A 271 19.08 8.21 -13.24
C LEU A 271 18.07 8.74 -14.29
N PRO A 272 17.88 8.00 -15.40
CA PRO A 272 16.79 8.25 -16.34
C PRO A 272 15.42 8.17 -15.66
N ARG A 273 14.48 9.01 -16.09
CA ARG A 273 13.13 9.16 -15.49
C ARG A 273 12.04 9.58 -16.48
N ARG A 274 12.29 9.40 -17.78
CA ARG A 274 11.38 9.87 -18.85
C ARG A 274 10.01 9.20 -18.77
N TRP A 275 9.96 7.92 -18.39
CA TRP A 275 8.73 7.16 -18.30
C TRP A 275 7.98 7.43 -17.00
N ILE A 276 8.71 7.66 -15.91
CA ILE A 276 8.10 8.14 -14.65
C ILE A 276 7.45 9.50 -14.88
N VAL A 277 8.12 10.43 -15.56
CA VAL A 277 7.55 11.75 -15.93
C VAL A 277 6.29 11.61 -16.76
N LYS A 278 6.26 10.71 -17.76
CA LYS A 278 5.05 10.38 -18.52
C LYS A 278 3.90 9.89 -17.64
N GLY A 279 4.20 9.04 -16.66
CA GLY A 279 3.23 8.59 -15.66
C GLY A 279 2.67 9.73 -14.79
N ILE A 280 3.52 10.67 -14.37
CA ILE A 280 3.11 11.88 -13.64
C ILE A 280 2.19 12.75 -14.50
N VAL A 281 2.54 12.98 -15.77
CA VAL A 281 1.68 13.76 -16.69
C VAL A 281 0.34 13.06 -16.93
N ALA A 282 0.33 11.74 -17.12
CA ALA A 282 -0.90 10.96 -17.27
C ALA A 282 -1.84 11.14 -16.05
N ALA A 283 -1.27 11.13 -14.84
CA ALA A 283 -2.01 11.38 -13.60
C ALA A 283 -2.51 12.83 -13.50
N LEU A 284 -1.68 13.82 -13.86
CA LEU A 284 -2.06 15.24 -13.87
C LEU A 284 -3.17 15.56 -14.89
N LYS A 285 -3.24 14.79 -15.99
CA LYS A 285 -4.25 14.92 -17.05
C LYS A 285 -5.53 14.14 -16.77
N TYR A 286 -5.55 13.22 -15.83
CA TYR A 286 -6.72 12.40 -15.52
C TYR A 286 -7.88 13.24 -14.98
N ARG A 287 -9.08 13.05 -15.55
CA ARG A 287 -10.31 13.76 -15.18
C ARG A 287 -11.46 12.77 -15.07
N HIS A 288 -12.14 12.73 -13.93
CA HIS A 288 -13.37 11.97 -13.76
C HIS A 288 -14.36 12.72 -12.85
N PRO A 289 -15.64 12.87 -13.22
CA PRO A 289 -16.61 13.65 -12.46
C PRO A 289 -16.90 13.05 -11.08
N ASP A 290 -16.84 11.72 -10.94
CA ASP A 290 -17.10 11.04 -9.66
C ASP A 290 -15.87 10.92 -8.76
N ASP A 291 -14.75 11.54 -9.14
CA ASP A 291 -13.52 11.57 -8.34
C ASP A 291 -13.25 13.00 -7.81
N PRO A 292 -13.59 13.29 -6.54
CA PRO A 292 -13.38 14.62 -5.95
C PRO A 292 -11.93 15.10 -5.98
N GLN A 293 -10.95 14.20 -5.85
CA GLN A 293 -9.53 14.53 -5.91
C GLN A 293 -9.09 14.86 -7.34
N SER A 294 -9.69 14.24 -8.34
CA SER A 294 -9.49 14.60 -9.75
C SER A 294 -10.03 16.00 -10.06
N LEU A 295 -11.21 16.34 -9.52
CA LEU A 295 -11.80 17.68 -9.65
C LEU A 295 -10.97 18.75 -8.92
N LEU A 296 -10.47 18.44 -7.72
CA LEU A 296 -9.56 19.32 -6.98
C LEU A 296 -8.28 19.57 -7.78
N LEU A 297 -7.68 18.52 -8.33
CA LEU A 297 -6.47 18.64 -9.15
C LEU A 297 -6.73 19.49 -10.41
N ALA A 298 -7.91 19.34 -11.02
CA ALA A 298 -8.32 20.16 -12.16
C ALA A 298 -8.48 21.65 -11.80
N ASP A 299 -9.06 21.96 -10.64
CA ASP A 299 -9.20 23.33 -10.13
C ASP A 299 -7.83 23.96 -9.87
N GLN A 300 -6.93 23.22 -9.21
CA GLN A 300 -5.57 23.67 -8.95
C GLN A 300 -4.83 24.01 -10.25
N LEU A 301 -4.89 23.13 -11.25
CA LEU A 301 -4.26 23.33 -12.55
C LEU A 301 -4.84 24.54 -13.30
N ARG A 302 -6.15 24.80 -13.16
CA ARG A 302 -6.80 25.96 -13.77
C ARG A 302 -6.41 27.28 -13.09
N ARG A 303 -6.27 27.28 -11.76
CA ARG A 303 -6.02 28.51 -10.97
C ARG A 303 -4.55 28.88 -10.91
N GLU A 304 -3.67 27.90 -10.72
CA GLU A 304 -2.25 28.12 -10.45
C GLU A 304 -1.34 27.63 -11.59
N GLY A 305 -1.93 27.04 -12.63
CA GLY A 305 -1.17 26.44 -13.72
C GLY A 305 -0.41 25.19 -13.29
N LEU A 306 0.38 24.66 -14.23
CA LEU A 306 1.19 23.45 -13.99
C LEU A 306 2.22 23.69 -12.89
N ALA A 307 3.00 24.78 -12.98
CA ALA A 307 4.06 25.10 -12.02
C ALA A 307 3.55 25.21 -10.58
N GLY A 308 2.46 25.96 -10.35
CA GLY A 308 1.87 26.09 -9.01
C GLY A 308 1.32 24.76 -8.49
N THR A 309 0.70 23.96 -9.36
CA THR A 309 0.21 22.62 -9.00
C THR A 309 1.34 21.68 -8.60
N LEU A 310 2.46 21.66 -9.36
CA LEU A 310 3.62 20.83 -9.03
C LEU A 310 4.20 21.20 -7.66
N LYS A 311 4.25 22.49 -7.32
CA LYS A 311 4.67 22.94 -6.00
C LYS A 311 3.70 22.51 -4.90
N ALA A 312 2.41 22.76 -5.07
CA ALA A 312 1.40 22.57 -4.03
C ALA A 312 1.07 21.10 -3.77
N ILE A 313 0.95 20.28 -4.82
CA ILE A 313 0.52 18.88 -4.72
C ILE A 313 1.73 17.94 -4.70
N CYS A 314 2.67 18.15 -5.62
CA CYS A 314 3.80 17.24 -5.79
C CYS A 314 4.99 17.59 -4.88
N GLY A 315 5.03 18.79 -4.30
CA GLY A 315 6.21 19.28 -3.57
C GLY A 315 7.44 19.45 -4.47
N ILE A 316 7.24 19.59 -5.78
CA ILE A 316 8.31 19.78 -6.77
C ILE A 316 8.56 21.28 -6.90
N ASP A 317 9.81 21.70 -6.76
CA ASP A 317 10.22 23.07 -7.01
C ASP A 317 9.97 23.42 -8.50
N PRO A 318 9.16 24.46 -8.81
CA PRO A 318 8.88 24.88 -10.18
C PRO A 318 10.11 25.19 -11.02
N ASP A 319 11.21 25.59 -10.40
CA ASP A 319 12.46 25.94 -11.08
C ASP A 319 13.41 24.73 -11.22
N SER A 320 13.00 23.55 -10.76
CA SER A 320 13.80 22.33 -10.85
C SER A 320 13.85 21.74 -12.27
N PRO A 321 14.92 21.00 -12.61
CA PRO A 321 14.98 20.25 -13.87
C PRO A 321 13.79 19.29 -14.06
N LEU A 322 13.31 18.67 -12.98
CA LEU A 322 12.16 17.76 -13.03
C LEU A 322 10.87 18.50 -13.42
N ALA A 323 10.65 19.71 -12.89
CA ALA A 323 9.50 20.53 -13.31
C ALA A 323 9.58 20.89 -14.79
N GLY A 324 10.77 21.20 -15.30
CA GLY A 324 11.02 21.44 -16.73
C GLY A 324 10.67 20.22 -17.60
N GLU A 325 11.14 19.03 -17.22
CA GLU A 325 10.83 17.77 -17.94
C GLU A 325 9.32 17.47 -17.94
N ILE A 326 8.64 17.66 -16.80
CA ILE A 326 7.19 17.50 -16.71
C ILE A 326 6.47 18.52 -17.60
N ALA A 327 6.94 19.77 -17.64
CA ALA A 327 6.36 20.80 -18.50
C ALA A 327 6.54 20.48 -19.99
N GLU A 328 7.71 19.98 -20.41
CA GLU A 328 7.93 19.53 -21.78
C GLU A 328 6.99 18.38 -22.16
N GLU A 329 6.90 17.35 -21.31
CA GLU A 329 6.03 16.21 -21.56
C GLU A 329 4.54 16.60 -21.53
N TRP A 330 4.16 17.55 -20.67
CA TRP A 330 2.80 18.11 -20.63
C TRP A 330 2.37 18.73 -21.96
N GLN A 331 3.28 19.38 -22.68
CA GLN A 331 3.03 19.96 -24.00
C GLN A 331 3.01 18.91 -25.11
N ARG A 332 3.76 17.81 -24.94
CA ARG A 332 3.80 16.69 -25.90
C ARG A 332 2.63 15.73 -25.75
N TRP A 333 1.89 15.79 -24.64
CA TRP A 333 0.73 14.96 -24.38
C TRP A 333 -0.30 15.06 -25.51
N ARG A 334 -0.53 13.94 -26.20
CA ARG A 334 -1.51 13.78 -27.29
C ARG A 334 -2.41 12.60 -26.99
#